data_AF-A0A7C1TIM2-F1
#
_entry.id   AF-A0A7C1TIM2-F1
#
_cell.length_a   1.000
_cell.length_b   1.000
_cell.length_c   1.000
_cell.angle_alpha   90.00
_cell.angle_beta   90.00
_cell.angle_gamma   90.00
#
_symmetry.space_group_name_H-M   'P 1'
#
loop_
_entity.id
_entity.type
_entity.pdbx_description
1 polymer ?
#
loop_
_entity_poly.entity_id
_entity_poly.type
_entity_poly.pdbx_seq_one_letter_code
_entity_poly.pdbx_strand_id
1 'polypeptide(L)'
;MKKMVFGVLLVLLSMDAQALRPSVEIIERFDDFRIVAFIDEADLADYPVWDPMQGEVPLSIGGAIQAVRAKHNHMHLQNSIVREIELREIAGRRNYWHYLIVTRDASRDDAQDEVYVVLMNGKVIPAIIEPESVK
;
A
#
# COMPACT_ATOMS: atom_id res chain seq x y z
N MET A 1 44.39 -50.31 10.47
CA MET A 1 44.44 -48.90 10.04
C MET A 1 43.18 -48.60 9.22
N LYS A 2 42.26 -47.79 9.76
CA LYS A 2 40.95 -47.49 9.14
C LYS A 2 41.06 -46.32 8.16
N LYS A 3 40.76 -46.58 6.88
CA LYS A 3 40.33 -45.62 5.84
C LYS A 3 38.79 -45.68 5.79
N MET A 4 37.99 -44.72 5.35
CA MET A 4 38.07 -43.30 5.01
C MET A 4 36.59 -42.92 4.71
N VAL A 5 36.17 -41.73 5.17
CA VAL A 5 35.12 -40.80 4.69
C VAL A 5 34.02 -41.34 3.75
N PHE A 6 32.73 -41.16 4.11
CA PHE A 6 31.69 -40.41 3.33
C PHE A 6 30.31 -40.70 3.93
N GLY A 7 29.50 -39.67 4.21
CA GLY A 7 28.19 -39.91 4.83
C GLY A 7 27.28 -38.70 5.00
N VAL A 8 27.23 -37.84 3.98
CA VAL A 8 26.05 -37.03 3.64
C VAL A 8 25.62 -35.96 4.66
N LEU A 9 26.26 -34.81 4.51
CA LEU A 9 25.76 -33.49 4.88
C LEU A 9 24.52 -33.16 4.00
N LEU A 10 23.34 -33.66 4.38
CA LEU A 10 22.05 -33.36 3.75
C LEU A 10 21.37 -32.15 4.43
N VAL A 11 22.08 -31.03 4.51
CA VAL A 11 21.52 -29.75 4.95
C VAL A 11 21.74 -28.73 3.84
N LEU A 12 21.15 -29.00 2.69
CA LEU A 12 21.06 -28.03 1.61
C LEU A 12 19.61 -27.97 1.14
N LEU A 13 19.11 -26.74 1.07
CA LEU A 13 17.89 -26.32 0.36
C LEU A 13 16.57 -26.34 1.12
N SER A 14 16.53 -25.85 2.36
CA SER A 14 15.40 -25.00 2.79
C SER A 14 15.70 -23.56 2.35
N MET A 15 15.87 -23.36 1.03
CA MET A 15 15.68 -22.02 0.50
C MET A 15 14.19 -21.79 0.57
N ASP A 16 13.74 -20.95 1.51
CA ASP A 16 12.40 -20.40 1.46
C ASP A 16 12.27 -19.75 0.10
N ALA A 17 11.62 -20.45 -0.83
CA ALA A 17 11.16 -19.87 -2.06
C ALA A 17 10.18 -18.78 -1.61
N GLN A 18 10.66 -17.55 -1.54
CA GLN A 18 9.82 -16.37 -1.41
C GLN A 18 8.99 -16.34 -2.70
N ALA A 19 7.89 -17.09 -2.70
CA ALA A 19 6.94 -17.10 -3.78
C ALA A 19 6.52 -15.64 -3.98
N LEU A 20 6.75 -15.13 -5.19
CA LEU A 20 6.24 -13.83 -5.61
C LEU A 20 4.74 -13.85 -5.30
N ARG A 21 4.33 -13.05 -4.30
CA ARG A 21 2.92 -12.96 -3.95
C ARG A 21 2.22 -12.24 -5.11
N PRO A 22 1.11 -12.80 -5.62
CA PRO A 22 0.34 -12.09 -6.62
C PRO A 22 -0.14 -10.77 -6.03
N SER A 23 0.10 -9.69 -6.76
CA SER A 23 -0.29 -8.34 -6.38
C SER A 23 -1.05 -7.66 -7.50
N VAL A 24 -2.03 -6.85 -7.11
CA VAL A 24 -2.75 -5.95 -8.00
C VAL A 24 -2.00 -4.63 -8.01
N GLU A 25 -1.50 -4.26 -9.18
CA GLU A 25 -0.97 -2.93 -9.42
C GLU A 25 -2.15 -1.96 -9.60
N ILE A 26 -2.19 -0.94 -8.74
CA ILE A 26 -3.04 0.23 -8.90
C ILE A 26 -2.17 1.33 -9.48
N ILE A 27 -2.57 1.83 -10.64
CA ILE A 27 -1.98 2.99 -11.29
C ILE A 27 -3.01 4.10 -11.27
N GLU A 28 -2.70 5.16 -10.54
CA GLU A 28 -3.56 6.33 -10.43
C GLU A 28 -2.80 7.56 -10.90
N ARG A 29 -3.54 8.57 -11.37
CA ARG A 29 -2.98 9.87 -11.71
C ARG A 29 -3.51 10.91 -10.74
N PHE A 30 -2.62 11.71 -10.19
CA PHE A 30 -2.95 12.72 -9.20
C PHE A 30 -2.17 13.97 -9.54
N ASP A 31 -2.91 15.03 -9.89
CA ASP A 31 -2.36 16.20 -10.58
C ASP A 31 -1.39 15.79 -11.72
N ASP A 32 -0.12 16.15 -11.56
CA ASP A 32 0.95 15.99 -12.55
C ASP A 32 1.87 14.78 -12.26
N PHE A 33 1.49 13.90 -11.33
CA PHE A 33 2.29 12.71 -11.01
C PHE A 33 1.49 11.41 -11.06
N ARG A 34 2.21 10.35 -11.44
CA ARG A 34 1.69 8.99 -11.49
C ARG A 34 1.94 8.32 -10.15
N ILE A 35 0.90 7.74 -9.58
CA ILE A 35 0.97 6.98 -8.34
C ILE A 35 0.90 5.50 -8.71
N VAL A 36 1.81 4.71 -8.17
CA VAL A 36 1.79 3.25 -8.30
C VAL A 36 1.75 2.62 -6.92
N ALA A 37 0.76 1.77 -6.67
CA ALA A 37 0.66 0.99 -5.45
C ALA A 37 0.47 -0.49 -5.77
N PHE A 38 1.10 -1.36 -4.99
CA PHE A 38 0.96 -2.81 -5.12
C PHE A 38 0.16 -3.33 -3.94
N ILE A 39 -1.02 -3.90 -4.23
CA ILE A 39 -1.90 -4.51 -3.24
C ILE A 39 -1.73 -6.01 -3.30
N ASP A 40 -1.40 -6.66 -2.19
CA ASP A 40 -1.42 -8.13 -2.13
C ASP A 40 -2.85 -8.62 -2.41
N GLU A 41 -3.03 -9.61 -3.29
CA GLU A 41 -4.38 -10.13 -3.59
C GLU A 41 -5.10 -10.66 -2.34
N ALA A 42 -4.34 -11.16 -1.36
CA ALA A 42 -4.87 -11.61 -0.08
C ALA A 42 -5.59 -10.48 0.68
N ASP A 43 -5.17 -9.22 0.51
CA ASP A 43 -5.81 -8.07 1.14
C ASP A 43 -7.15 -7.71 0.52
N LEU A 44 -7.41 -8.22 -0.69
CA LEU A 44 -8.67 -8.07 -1.40
C LEU A 44 -9.69 -9.16 -1.03
N ALA A 45 -9.27 -10.22 -0.33
CA ALA A 45 -10.14 -11.34 0.02
C ALA A 45 -11.24 -10.92 1.02
N ASP A 46 -10.89 -10.12 2.03
CA ASP A 46 -11.79 -9.60 3.07
C ASP A 46 -12.18 -8.13 2.83
N TYR A 47 -12.07 -7.68 1.58
CA TYR A 47 -12.30 -6.29 1.23
C TYR A 47 -13.79 -5.99 1.05
N PRO A 48 -14.35 -4.96 1.72
CA PRO A 48 -15.75 -4.63 1.57
C PRO A 48 -16.01 -4.03 0.19
N VAL A 49 -16.81 -4.74 -0.59
CA VAL A 49 -17.35 -4.24 -1.85
C VAL A 49 -18.46 -3.24 -1.52
N TRP A 50 -18.36 -2.03 -2.07
CA TRP A 50 -19.28 -0.93 -1.76
C TRP A 50 -19.85 -0.29 -3.03
N ASP A 51 -21.17 -0.13 -3.04
CA ASP A 51 -21.88 0.66 -4.03
C ASP A 51 -22.29 2.00 -3.36
N PRO A 52 -21.75 3.14 -3.83
CA PRO A 52 -22.07 4.45 -3.27
C PRO A 52 -23.56 4.80 -3.29
N MET A 53 -24.37 4.12 -4.11
CA MET A 53 -25.81 4.35 -4.22
C MET A 53 -26.63 3.49 -3.25
N GLN A 54 -26.03 2.46 -2.61
CA GLN A 54 -26.78 1.44 -1.85
C GLN A 54 -26.43 1.38 -0.35
N GLY A 55 -25.50 2.18 0.13
CA GLY A 55 -25.15 2.15 1.56
C GLY A 55 -24.09 3.15 1.97
N GLU A 56 -23.81 3.16 3.27
CA GLU A 56 -22.78 4.01 3.86
C GLU A 56 -21.38 3.55 3.45
N VAL A 57 -20.45 4.50 3.36
CA VAL A 57 -19.05 4.19 3.06
C VAL A 57 -18.46 3.31 4.17
N PRO A 58 -17.83 2.16 3.84
CA PRO A 58 -17.33 1.23 4.87
C PRO A 58 -16.26 1.84 5.78
N LEU A 59 -15.52 2.83 5.26
CA LEU A 59 -14.52 3.57 5.99
C LEU A 59 -14.72 5.07 5.76
N SER A 60 -14.92 5.82 6.83
CA SER A 60 -15.02 7.29 6.74
C SER A 60 -13.66 7.92 6.41
N ILE A 61 -13.68 9.15 5.88
CA ILE A 61 -12.47 9.96 5.66
C ILE A 61 -11.64 10.08 6.94
N GLY A 62 -12.28 10.35 8.09
CA GLY A 62 -11.60 10.44 9.37
C GLY A 62 -10.94 9.13 9.79
N GLY A 63 -11.60 7.99 9.55
CA GLY A 63 -11.03 6.66 9.78
C GLY A 63 -9.83 6.37 8.89
N ALA A 64 -9.90 6.75 7.60
CA ALA A 64 -8.78 6.58 6.67
C ALA A 64 -7.56 7.42 7.07
N ILE A 65 -7.76 8.69 7.45
CA ILE A 65 -6.70 9.56 7.97
C ILE A 65 -6.09 8.98 9.24
N GLN A 66 -6.92 8.47 10.16
CA GLN A 66 -6.45 7.85 11.39
C GLN A 66 -5.62 6.59 11.11
N ALA A 67 -6.02 5.77 10.12
CA ALA A 67 -5.28 4.59 9.72
C ALA A 67 -3.87 4.96 9.19
N VAL A 68 -3.75 6.00 8.36
CA VAL A 68 -2.45 6.48 7.85
C VAL A 68 -1.54 6.91 9.01
N ARG A 69 -2.08 7.69 9.95
CA ARG A 69 -1.36 8.11 11.15
C ARG A 69 -0.91 6.93 12.02
N ALA A 70 -1.79 5.94 12.22
CA ALA A 70 -1.50 4.78 13.05
C ALA A 70 -0.43 3.84 12.45
N LYS A 71 -0.31 3.78 11.12
CA LYS A 71 0.75 3.00 10.46
C LYS A 71 2.15 3.48 10.82
N HIS A 72 2.30 4.76 11.14
CA HIS A 72 3.58 5.39 11.44
C HIS A 72 3.74 5.56 12.95
N ASN A 73 3.99 4.45 13.65
CA ASN A 73 4.40 4.45 15.06
C ASN A 73 5.77 5.14 15.31
N HIS A 74 6.38 5.75 14.29
CA HIS A 74 7.63 6.49 14.38
C HIS A 74 7.38 8.00 14.22
N MET A 75 8.05 8.79 15.06
CA MET A 75 7.96 10.25 15.26
C MET A 75 7.79 11.15 14.02
N HIS A 76 8.06 10.67 12.80
CA HIS A 76 8.10 11.48 11.59
C HIS A 76 6.73 11.92 11.06
N LEU A 77 5.62 11.23 11.37
CA LEU A 77 4.28 11.64 10.90
C LEU A 77 3.39 12.33 11.94
N GLN A 78 3.84 12.55 13.18
CA GLN A 78 3.03 13.31 14.14
C GLN A 78 2.76 14.75 13.66
N ASN A 79 3.69 15.30 12.88
CA ASN A 79 3.58 16.61 12.25
C ASN A 79 3.16 16.53 10.77
N SER A 80 2.74 15.35 10.28
CA SER A 80 2.26 15.23 8.91
C SER A 80 0.88 15.86 8.77
N ILE A 81 0.74 16.70 7.76
CA ILE A 81 -0.56 17.25 7.35
C ILE A 81 -1.07 16.45 6.15
N VAL A 82 -2.37 16.18 6.16
CA VAL A 82 -3.06 15.68 4.97
C VAL A 82 -3.22 16.86 4.03
N ARG A 83 -2.55 16.80 2.88
CA ARG A 83 -2.67 17.82 1.84
C ARG A 83 -3.93 17.59 1.04
N GLU A 84 -4.22 16.33 0.73
CA GLU A 84 -5.33 15.97 -0.12
C GLU A 84 -5.81 14.55 0.11
N ILE A 85 -7.08 14.32 -0.19
CA ILE A 85 -7.72 13.02 -0.13
C ILE A 85 -8.70 12.86 -1.28
N GLU A 86 -8.60 11.75 -1.98
CA GLU A 86 -9.53 11.35 -3.03
C GLU A 86 -10.09 9.96 -2.78
N LEU A 87 -11.31 9.72 -3.25
CA LEU A 87 -11.99 8.43 -3.19
C LEU A 87 -12.19 7.92 -4.61
N ARG A 88 -11.58 6.78 -4.94
CA ARG A 88 -11.58 6.22 -6.29
C ARG A 88 -11.93 4.75 -6.33
N GLU A 89 -12.59 4.35 -7.40
CA GLU A 89 -12.81 2.94 -7.71
C GLU A 89 -11.52 2.33 -8.30
N ILE A 90 -11.16 1.13 -7.87
CA ILE A 90 -10.00 0.40 -8.39
C ILE A 90 -10.27 0.06 -9.86
N ALA A 91 -9.40 0.53 -10.75
CA ALA A 91 -9.51 0.26 -12.18
C ALA A 91 -9.63 -1.25 -12.46
N GLY A 92 -10.63 -1.63 -13.26
CA GLY A 92 -10.91 -3.03 -13.61
C GLY A 92 -11.58 -3.86 -12.51
N ARG A 93 -11.92 -3.28 -11.35
CA ARG A 93 -12.62 -3.98 -10.24
C ARG A 93 -13.81 -3.17 -9.75
N ARG A 94 -14.99 -3.51 -10.27
CA ARG A 94 -16.24 -2.81 -9.95
C ARG A 94 -16.57 -2.88 -8.46
N ASN A 95 -16.98 -1.76 -7.87
CA ASN A 95 -17.37 -1.57 -6.48
C ASN A 95 -16.23 -1.81 -5.46
N TYR A 96 -14.98 -1.90 -5.91
CA TYR A 96 -13.82 -1.85 -5.02
C TYR A 96 -13.33 -0.41 -4.96
N TRP A 97 -13.46 0.25 -3.80
CA TRP A 97 -13.16 1.67 -3.65
C TRP A 97 -12.02 1.90 -2.67
N HIS A 98 -11.08 2.78 -2.96
CA HIS A 98 -9.99 3.10 -2.05
C HIS A 98 -9.85 4.61 -1.89
N TYR A 99 -9.24 5.03 -0.78
CA TYR A 99 -8.77 6.39 -0.64
C TYR A 99 -7.34 6.51 -1.15
N LEU A 100 -7.06 7.59 -1.85
CA LEU A 100 -5.71 8.11 -2.07
C LEU A 100 -5.51 9.26 -1.10
N ILE A 101 -4.49 9.16 -0.24
CA ILE A 101 -4.18 10.19 0.75
C ILE A 101 -2.76 10.68 0.51
N VAL A 102 -2.64 11.99 0.28
CA VAL A 102 -1.36 12.68 0.15
C VAL A 102 -1.05 13.39 1.45
N THR A 103 0.11 13.11 2.01
CA THR A 103 0.59 13.76 3.23
C THR A 103 1.93 14.43 3.00
N ARG A 104 2.22 15.46 3.81
CA ARG A 104 3.52 16.12 3.86
C ARG A 104 3.91 16.39 5.30
N ASP A 105 5.18 16.21 5.63
CA ASP A 105 5.72 16.63 6.92
C ASP A 105 5.72 18.16 7.02
N ALA A 106 4.88 18.72 7.90
CA ALA A 106 4.79 20.16 8.07
C ALA A 106 5.96 20.78 8.85
N SER A 107 6.87 19.96 9.39
CA SER A 107 8.05 20.45 10.11
C SER A 107 9.23 20.78 9.19
N ARG A 108 9.16 20.42 7.90
CA ARG A 108 10.21 20.71 6.91
C ARG A 108 9.60 21.31 5.65
N ASP A 109 10.08 22.48 5.26
CA ASP A 109 9.62 23.16 4.05
C ASP A 109 9.96 22.39 2.76
N ASP A 110 11.01 21.55 2.79
CA ASP A 110 11.47 20.72 1.67
C ASP A 110 10.94 19.27 1.73
N ALA A 111 9.97 18.98 2.60
CA ALA A 111 9.39 17.66 2.69
C ALA A 111 8.71 17.25 1.38
N GLN A 112 9.12 16.09 0.87
CA GLN A 112 8.44 15.44 -0.25
C GLN A 112 7.06 14.95 0.17
N ASP A 113 6.15 14.88 -0.80
CA ASP A 113 4.86 14.27 -0.58
C ASP A 113 5.00 12.76 -0.43
N GLU A 114 4.22 12.21 0.49
CA GLU A 114 4.03 10.79 0.67
C GLU A 114 2.60 10.44 0.28
N VAL A 115 2.43 9.34 -0.43
CA VAL A 115 1.11 8.92 -0.91
C VAL A 115 0.77 7.56 -0.35
N TYR A 116 -0.49 7.42 0.08
CA TYR A 116 -1.03 6.20 0.64
C TYR A 116 -2.31 5.80 -0.07
N VAL A 117 -2.39 4.53 -0.45
CA VAL A 117 -3.66 3.87 -0.78
C VAL A 117 -4.24 3.30 0.51
N VAL A 118 -5.44 3.73 0.89
CA VAL A 118 -6.17 3.19 2.04
C VAL A 118 -7.39 2.42 1.55
N LEU A 119 -7.36 1.12 1.80
CA LEU A 119 -8.45 0.20 1.47
C LEU A 119 -9.64 0.43 2.39
N MET A 120 -10.85 0.08 1.94
CA MET A 120 -12.09 0.30 2.70
C MET A 120 -12.22 -0.54 3.98
N ASN A 121 -11.35 -1.53 4.16
CA ASN A 121 -11.19 -2.23 5.44
C ASN A 121 -10.20 -1.54 6.40
N GLY A 122 -9.69 -0.37 6.05
CA GLY A 122 -8.71 0.39 6.85
C GLY A 122 -7.26 0.01 6.60
N LYS A 123 -6.95 -0.96 5.72
CA LYS A 123 -5.57 -1.32 5.42
C LYS A 123 -4.87 -0.20 4.64
N VAL A 124 -3.69 0.20 5.11
CA VAL A 124 -2.88 1.27 4.50
C VAL A 124 -1.71 0.69 3.73
N ILE A 125 -1.57 1.08 2.47
CA ILE A 125 -0.55 0.62 1.52
C ILE A 125 0.24 1.86 1.08
N PRO A 126 1.57 1.89 1.25
CA PRO A 126 2.36 3.02 0.78
C PRO A 126 2.44 2.96 -0.75
N ALA A 127 2.34 4.11 -1.39
CA ALA A 127 2.43 4.22 -2.84
C ALA A 127 3.71 4.93 -3.28
N ILE A 128 4.13 4.65 -4.51
CA ILE A 128 5.30 5.22 -5.15
C ILE A 128 4.83 6.37 -6.04
N ILE A 129 5.46 7.54 -5.91
CA ILE A 129 5.29 8.66 -6.84
C ILE A 129 6.29 8.48 -7.98
N GLU A 130 5.79 8.27 -9.19
CA GLU A 130 6.59 8.31 -10.41
C GLU A 130 6.45 9.70 -11.06
N PRO A 131 7.56 10.41 -11.30
CA PRO A 131 7.53 11.62 -12.09
C PRO A 131 7.10 11.27 -13.52
N GLU A 132 6.25 12.11 -14.13
CA GLU A 132 5.92 11.93 -15.53
C GLU A 132 7.19 11.93 -16.37
N SER A 133 7.47 10.79 -17.00
CA SER A 133 8.54 10.71 -17.98
C SER A 133 8.08 11.52 -19.18
N VAL A 134 8.59 12.74 -19.33
CA VAL A 134 8.45 13.48 -20.58
C VAL A 134 9.06 12.60 -21.67
N LYS A 135 8.21 12.06 -22.54
CA LYS A 135 8.65 11.40 -23.78
C LYS A 135 9.16 12.44 -24.77
#